data_AF-A0A940DQ67-F1
#
_entry.id   AF-A0A940DQ67-F1
#
_cell.length_a   1.000
_cell.length_b   1.000
_cell.length_c   1.000
_cell.angle_alpha   90.00
_cell.angle_beta   90.00
_cell.angle_gamma   90.00
#
_symmetry.space_group_name_H-M   'P 1'
#
loop_
_entity.id
_entity.type
_entity.pdbx_description
1 polymer ?
#
loop_
_entity_poly.entity_id
_entity_poly.type
_entity_poly.pdbx_seq_one_letter_code
_entity_poly.pdbx_strand_id
1 'polypeptide(L)'
;MVTTVMKRIFILAIGLLMTVFSAVNCSYQIEDVDFSVSLSQDNVYAPGEEIVFNLHGNPDYVTFWSGESGCRYEYAGTVDEEGNANFGIPVKSMNARETTFSYTYTMSGVYDVVFEAKNSSFGHEKVATIRLQIEIK
;
A
#
# COMPACT_ATOMS: atom_id res chain seq x y z
N MET A 1 -31.10 -13.27 57.15
CA MET A 1 -31.75 -12.75 55.93
C MET A 1 -30.97 -11.57 55.31
N VAL A 2 -30.56 -10.56 56.10
CA VAL A 2 -29.81 -9.37 55.64
C VAL A 2 -28.42 -9.68 55.03
N THR A 3 -27.69 -10.65 55.59
CA THR A 3 -26.35 -11.06 55.11
C THR A 3 -26.36 -11.76 53.75
N THR A 4 -27.41 -12.52 53.46
CA THR A 4 -27.60 -13.21 52.17
C THR A 4 -27.93 -12.22 51.05
N VAL A 5 -28.66 -11.14 51.38
CA VAL A 5 -29.03 -10.07 50.44
C VAL A 5 -27.81 -9.20 50.09
N MET A 6 -26.99 -8.80 51.06
CA MET A 6 -25.75 -8.05 50.78
C MET A 6 -24.75 -8.85 49.95
N LYS A 7 -24.61 -10.16 50.18
CA LYS A 7 -23.73 -11.04 49.41
C LYS A 7 -24.19 -11.19 47.95
N ARG A 8 -25.51 -11.23 47.71
CA ARG A 8 -26.10 -11.24 46.35
C ARG A 8 -25.91 -9.91 45.62
N ILE A 9 -26.07 -8.78 46.32
CA ILE A 9 -25.81 -7.44 45.76
C ILE A 9 -24.33 -7.28 45.39
N PHE A 10 -23.42 -7.79 46.22
CA PHE A 10 -21.98 -7.77 45.95
C PHE A 10 -21.59 -8.63 44.75
N ILE A 11 -22.18 -9.83 44.61
CA ILE A 11 -21.94 -10.72 43.46
C ILE A 11 -22.46 -10.09 42.15
N LEU A 12 -23.62 -9.42 42.19
CA LEU A 12 -24.16 -8.71 41.02
C LEU A 12 -23.32 -7.49 40.63
N ALA A 13 -22.78 -6.74 41.60
CA ALA A 13 -21.92 -5.59 41.34
C ALA A 13 -20.56 -5.99 40.74
N ILE A 14 -19.97 -7.11 41.19
CA ILE A 14 -18.71 -7.63 40.64
C ILE A 14 -18.91 -8.19 39.23
N GLY A 15 -20.04 -8.87 38.98
CA GLY A 15 -20.40 -9.35 37.64
C GLY A 15 -20.57 -8.21 36.63
N LEU A 16 -21.18 -7.09 37.04
CA LEU A 16 -21.37 -5.90 36.22
C LEU A 16 -20.04 -5.17 35.93
N LEU A 17 -19.10 -5.16 36.88
CA LEU A 17 -17.79 -4.53 36.72
C LEU A 17 -16.88 -5.31 35.74
N MET A 18 -16.95 -6.64 35.73
CA MET A 18 -16.17 -7.49 34.80
C MET A 18 -16.63 -7.35 33.35
N THR A 19 -17.92 -7.11 33.09
CA THR A 19 -18.42 -6.91 31.71
C THR A 19 -17.98 -5.59 31.08
N VAL A 20 -17.66 -4.58 31.88
CA VAL A 20 -17.18 -3.27 31.39
C VAL A 20 -15.71 -3.33 30.96
N PHE A 21 -14.92 -4.26 31.51
CA PHE A 21 -13.50 -4.40 31.17
C PHE A 21 -13.26 -5.08 29.81
N SER A 22 -14.24 -5.80 29.28
CA SER A 22 -14.13 -6.48 27.97
C SER A 22 -14.51 -5.60 26.77
N ALA A 23 -14.98 -4.37 27.00
CA ALA A 23 -15.54 -3.52 25.94
C ALA A 23 -14.54 -2.57 25.26
N VAL A 24 -13.28 -2.53 25.68
CA VAL A 24 -12.25 -1.72 24.99
C VAL A 24 -11.50 -2.58 23.99
N ASN A 25 -12.18 -2.94 22.90
CA ASN A 25 -11.49 -3.30 21.67
C ASN A 25 -11.27 -1.99 20.90
N CYS A 26 -10.08 -1.38 21.04
CA CYS A 26 -9.70 -0.25 20.20
C CYS A 26 -9.48 -0.77 18.77
N SER A 27 -10.52 -0.75 17.93
CA SER A 27 -10.40 -1.10 16.52
C SER A 27 -9.74 0.07 15.79
N TYR A 28 -8.43 0.03 15.67
CA TYR A 28 -7.70 0.97 14.83
C TYR A 28 -8.05 0.69 13.35
N GLN A 29 -8.56 1.69 12.63
CA GLN A 29 -8.94 1.56 11.23
C GLN A 29 -8.05 2.47 10.39
N ILE A 30 -7.36 1.89 9.40
CA ILE A 30 -6.57 2.64 8.42
C ILE A 30 -7.48 3.06 7.27
N GLU A 31 -7.27 4.26 6.76
CA GLU A 31 -7.95 4.77 5.57
C GLU A 31 -7.65 3.88 4.35
N ASP A 32 -8.67 3.55 3.56
CA ASP A 32 -8.45 2.86 2.30
C ASP A 32 -7.53 3.64 1.39
N VAL A 33 -6.77 2.93 0.57
CA VAL A 33 -5.86 3.54 -0.40
C VAL A 33 -6.71 4.01 -1.58
N ASP A 34 -7.00 5.30 -1.61
CA ASP A 34 -7.48 5.99 -2.81
C ASP A 34 -6.24 6.33 -3.63
N PHE A 35 -6.04 5.66 -4.75
CA PHE A 35 -4.86 5.88 -5.58
C PHE A 35 -5.18 5.68 -7.05
N SER A 36 -4.72 6.63 -7.86
CA SER A 36 -4.79 6.53 -9.32
C SER A 36 -3.52 7.08 -9.96
N VAL A 37 -3.20 6.53 -11.12
CA VAL A 37 -2.07 6.95 -11.95
C VAL A 37 -2.57 7.23 -13.35
N SER A 38 -2.14 8.35 -13.92
CA SER A 38 -2.41 8.70 -15.31
C SER A 38 -1.12 9.08 -16.02
N LEU A 39 -1.07 8.88 -17.33
CA LEU A 39 0.04 9.34 -18.15
C LEU A 39 -0.20 10.80 -18.55
N SER A 40 0.88 11.59 -18.63
CA SER A 40 0.80 12.96 -19.15
C SER A 40 0.51 13.02 -20.65
N GLN A 41 0.69 11.91 -21.37
CA GLN A 41 0.46 11.75 -22.82
C GLN A 41 -0.18 10.38 -23.09
N ASP A 42 -0.30 9.99 -24.37
CA ASP A 42 -0.72 8.64 -24.77
C ASP A 42 0.31 7.58 -24.31
N ASN A 43 -0.04 6.31 -24.42
CA ASN A 43 0.78 5.20 -23.91
C ASN A 43 1.87 4.70 -24.88
N VAL A 44 2.22 5.47 -25.90
CA VAL A 44 3.22 5.11 -26.92
C VAL A 44 4.33 6.17 -26.94
N TYR A 45 5.58 5.75 -26.79
CA TYR A 45 6.74 6.63 -26.68
C TYR A 45 7.93 6.14 -27.52
N ALA A 46 8.87 7.04 -27.84
CA ALA A 46 10.13 6.66 -28.45
C ALA A 46 11.15 6.15 -27.41
N PRO A 47 12.11 5.28 -27.78
CA PRO A 47 13.24 4.95 -26.93
C PRO A 47 14.00 6.19 -26.45
N GLY A 48 14.23 6.29 -25.14
CA GLY A 48 14.89 7.42 -24.50
C GLY A 48 13.98 8.60 -24.17
N GLU A 49 12.69 8.54 -24.53
CA GLU A 49 11.71 9.55 -24.16
C GLU A 49 11.36 9.46 -22.66
N GLU A 50 11.19 10.61 -22.02
CA GLU A 50 10.76 10.67 -20.61
C GLU A 50 9.25 10.47 -20.50
N ILE A 51 8.85 9.46 -19.74
CA ILE A 51 7.46 9.14 -19.45
C ILE A 51 7.10 9.69 -18.09
N VAL A 52 6.14 10.61 -18.06
CA VAL A 52 5.65 11.26 -16.83
C VAL A 52 4.34 10.63 -16.40
N PHE A 53 4.33 10.07 -15.20
CA PHE A 53 3.18 9.52 -14.50
C PHE A 53 2.68 10.54 -13.47
N ASN A 54 1.41 10.93 -13.57
CA ASN A 54 0.73 11.78 -12.59
C ASN A 54 0.07 10.90 -11.53
N LEU A 55 0.40 11.15 -10.27
CA LEU A 55 -0.01 10.37 -9.11
C LEU A 55 -1.06 11.15 -8.32
N HIS A 56 -2.19 10.52 -8.05
CA HIS A 56 -3.28 11.13 -7.30
C HIS A 56 -3.77 10.22 -6.17
N GLY A 57 -4.30 10.84 -5.12
CA GLY A 57 -4.91 10.16 -3.99
C GLY A 57 -4.11 10.29 -2.70
N ASN A 58 -4.26 9.33 -1.80
CA ASN A 58 -3.82 9.39 -0.41
C ASN A 58 -2.77 8.36 0.04
N PRO A 59 -1.91 7.75 -0.82
CA PRO A 59 -1.00 6.73 -0.35
C PRO A 59 0.14 7.31 0.50
N ASP A 60 0.47 6.63 1.61
CA ASP A 60 1.69 6.90 2.39
C ASP A 60 2.94 6.50 1.60
N TYR A 61 2.90 5.32 0.97
CA TYR A 61 4.00 4.75 0.21
C TYR A 61 3.58 4.43 -1.21
N VAL A 62 4.49 4.64 -2.15
CA VAL A 62 4.31 4.21 -3.55
C VAL A 62 5.60 3.57 -4.03
N THR A 63 5.49 2.37 -4.59
CA THR A 63 6.59 1.63 -5.21
C THR A 63 6.27 1.35 -6.67
N PHE A 64 7.23 1.63 -7.54
CA PHE A 64 7.12 1.47 -8.99
C PHE A 64 7.88 0.25 -9.48
N TRP A 65 7.27 -0.47 -10.42
CA TRP A 65 7.85 -1.59 -11.14
C TRP A 65 7.77 -1.30 -12.63
N SER A 66 8.94 -1.24 -13.29
CA SER A 66 9.01 -0.90 -14.71
C SER A 66 8.51 -2.01 -15.64
N GLY A 67 8.40 -3.25 -15.14
CA GLY A 67 8.06 -4.41 -15.98
C GLY A 67 9.24 -4.91 -16.81
N GLU A 68 10.41 -4.26 -16.72
CA GLU A 68 11.66 -4.76 -17.32
C GLU A 68 12.11 -6.07 -16.65
N SER A 69 12.99 -6.80 -17.33
CA SER A 69 13.57 -8.01 -16.75
C SER A 69 14.28 -7.68 -15.44
N GLY A 70 13.96 -8.43 -14.37
CA GLY A 70 14.48 -8.14 -13.03
C GLY A 70 13.84 -6.95 -12.31
N CYS A 71 12.75 -6.38 -12.86
CA CYS A 71 11.93 -5.30 -12.27
C CYS A 71 10.43 -5.54 -12.49
N ARG A 72 10.00 -6.81 -12.56
CA ARG A 72 8.59 -7.21 -12.74
C ARG A 72 7.90 -7.41 -11.40
N TYR A 73 6.67 -6.92 -11.26
CA TYR A 73 5.89 -7.00 -10.03
C TYR A 73 5.59 -8.44 -9.58
N GLU A 74 5.46 -9.37 -10.54
CA GLU A 74 5.17 -10.78 -10.26
C GLU A 74 6.26 -11.46 -9.42
N TYR A 75 7.46 -10.87 -9.37
CA TYR A 75 8.60 -11.34 -8.61
C TYR A 75 8.90 -10.42 -7.42
N ALA A 76 7.96 -9.59 -6.99
CA ALA A 76 8.20 -8.62 -5.92
C ALA A 76 8.68 -9.30 -4.63
N GLY A 77 9.82 -8.84 -4.10
CA GLY A 77 10.41 -9.38 -2.88
C GLY A 77 11.12 -10.73 -3.04
N THR A 78 11.25 -11.25 -4.26
CA THR A 78 12.07 -12.44 -4.52
C THR A 78 13.54 -12.05 -4.74
N VAL A 79 14.43 -13.03 -4.60
CA VAL A 79 15.82 -12.94 -5.07
C VAL A 79 15.98 -13.74 -6.36
N ASP A 80 16.77 -13.26 -7.31
CA ASP A 80 17.16 -14.01 -8.50
C ASP A 80 18.19 -15.11 -8.17
N GLU A 81 18.60 -15.88 -9.18
CA GLU A 81 19.56 -16.99 -9.03
C GLU A 81 20.94 -16.49 -8.61
N GLU A 82 21.27 -15.24 -8.93
CA GLU A 82 22.49 -14.53 -8.57
C GLU A 82 22.42 -13.90 -7.17
N GLY A 83 21.27 -13.96 -6.50
CA GLY A 83 21.04 -13.42 -5.16
C GLY A 83 20.70 -11.92 -5.11
N ASN A 84 20.42 -11.28 -6.26
CA ASN A 84 19.95 -9.92 -6.31
C ASN A 84 18.45 -9.89 -5.98
N ALA A 85 18.08 -9.00 -5.07
CA ALA A 85 16.69 -8.82 -4.73
C ALA A 85 15.97 -8.00 -5.80
N ASN A 86 14.82 -8.51 -6.23
CA ASN A 86 13.89 -7.79 -7.08
C ASN A 86 13.07 -6.87 -6.19
N PHE A 87 13.50 -5.61 -6.09
CA PHE A 87 12.80 -4.55 -5.38
C PHE A 87 12.38 -3.47 -6.37
N GLY A 88 11.13 -3.00 -6.24
CA GLY A 88 10.65 -1.87 -7.02
C GLY A 88 11.30 -0.56 -6.58
N ILE A 89 11.19 0.44 -7.43
CA ILE A 89 11.72 1.78 -7.18
C ILE A 89 10.81 2.49 -6.17
N PRO A 90 11.31 2.93 -5.00
CA PRO A 90 10.51 3.71 -4.08
C PRO A 90 10.24 5.10 -4.67
N VAL A 91 8.99 5.38 -4.99
CA VAL A 91 8.54 6.66 -5.56
C VAL A 91 8.15 7.63 -4.45
N LYS A 92 7.49 7.13 -3.41
CA LYS A 92 6.98 7.95 -2.31
C LYS A 92 7.16 7.24 -0.97
N SER A 93 7.47 8.04 0.05
CA SER A 93 7.45 7.66 1.47
C SER A 93 6.47 8.56 2.25
N MET A 94 6.07 8.13 3.45
CA MET A 94 4.96 8.70 4.25
C MET A 94 4.90 10.24 4.35
N ASN A 95 6.05 10.93 4.35
CA ASN A 95 6.10 12.39 4.47
C ASN A 95 6.31 13.13 3.14
N ALA A 96 6.59 12.42 2.05
CA ALA A 96 6.78 13.00 0.74
C ALA A 96 5.42 13.34 0.11
N ARG A 97 5.36 14.36 -0.73
CA ARG A 97 4.14 14.75 -1.45
C ARG A 97 4.39 14.75 -2.95
N GLU A 98 4.99 13.68 -3.43
CA GLU A 98 5.20 13.49 -4.86
C GLU A 98 3.85 13.33 -5.55
N THR A 99 3.63 14.17 -6.56
CA THR A 99 2.43 14.15 -7.41
C THR A 99 2.76 13.69 -8.83
N THR A 100 4.05 13.52 -9.12
CA THR A 100 4.54 13.02 -10.41
C THR A 100 5.71 12.07 -10.19
N PHE A 101 5.91 11.16 -11.15
CA PHE A 101 7.08 10.30 -11.24
C PHE A 101 7.49 10.17 -12.71
N SER A 102 8.77 10.22 -13.00
CA SER A 102 9.29 10.07 -14.36
C SER A 102 10.11 8.78 -14.49
N TYR A 103 9.99 8.13 -15.65
CA TYR A 103 10.84 7.00 -16.01
C TYR A 103 11.16 7.00 -17.50
N THR A 104 12.29 6.43 -17.89
CA THR A 104 12.73 6.35 -19.30
C THR A 104 13.06 4.91 -19.65
N TYR A 105 12.47 4.43 -20.75
CA TYR A 105 12.81 3.14 -21.35
C TYR A 105 13.74 3.36 -22.54
N THR A 106 14.76 2.52 -22.69
CA THR A 106 15.73 2.62 -23.80
C THR A 106 15.58 1.51 -24.83
N MET A 107 14.85 0.44 -24.50
CA MET A 107 14.58 -0.67 -25.40
C MET A 107 13.13 -0.59 -25.89
N SER A 108 12.92 -0.84 -27.18
CA SER A 108 11.57 -0.98 -27.74
C SER A 108 10.90 -2.23 -27.17
N GLY A 109 9.59 -2.16 -26.93
CA GLY A 109 8.84 -3.24 -26.30
C GLY A 109 7.50 -2.78 -25.73
N VAL A 110 6.76 -3.74 -25.19
CA VAL A 110 5.53 -3.49 -24.44
C VAL A 110 5.79 -3.84 -22.98
N TYR A 111 5.53 -2.91 -22.08
CA TYR A 111 5.83 -3.01 -20.66
C TYR A 111 4.56 -2.95 -19.83
N ASP A 112 4.39 -3.94 -18.95
CA ASP A 112 3.36 -3.93 -17.90
C ASP A 112 3.91 -3.23 -16.66
N VAL A 113 3.60 -1.94 -16.57
CA VAL A 113 4.04 -1.06 -15.49
C VAL A 113 3.12 -1.21 -14.30
N VAL A 114 3.67 -1.30 -13.09
CA VAL A 114 2.90 -1.44 -11.85
C VAL A 114 3.30 -0.41 -10.82
N PHE A 115 2.31 0.27 -10.24
CA PHE A 115 2.46 1.03 -9.02
C PHE A 115 1.74 0.31 -7.88
N GLU A 116 2.47 -0.03 -6.82
CA GLU A 116 1.90 -0.49 -5.55
C GLU A 116 1.85 0.68 -4.58
N ALA A 117 0.65 1.04 -4.17
CA ALA A 117 0.38 2.12 -3.23
C ALA A 117 -0.08 1.54 -1.89
N LYS A 118 0.43 2.07 -0.78
CA LYS A 118 0.16 1.53 0.55
C LYS A 118 -0.07 2.62 1.59
N ASN A 119 -1.08 2.42 2.43
CA ASN A 119 -1.24 3.10 3.71
C ASN A 119 -0.89 2.12 4.83
N SER A 120 -0.06 2.56 5.79
CA SER A 120 0.42 1.65 6.84
C SER A 120 0.52 2.34 8.19
N SER A 121 0.04 1.64 9.22
CA SER A 121 0.14 2.10 10.60
C SER A 121 -0.01 0.93 11.58
N PHE A 122 0.83 0.92 12.62
CA PHE A 122 0.86 -0.05 13.74
C PHE A 122 0.31 -1.45 13.43
N GLY A 123 1.03 -2.20 12.59
CA GLY A 123 0.73 -3.61 12.30
C GLY A 123 -0.44 -3.83 11.34
N HIS A 124 -1.03 -2.77 10.81
CA HIS A 124 -2.05 -2.81 9.77
C HIS A 124 -1.52 -2.15 8.49
N GLU A 125 -1.96 -2.68 7.35
CA GLU A 125 -1.70 -2.09 6.04
C GLU A 125 -2.90 -2.27 5.12
N LYS A 126 -3.05 -1.33 4.19
CA LYS A 126 -3.96 -1.40 3.06
C LYS A 126 -3.17 -1.10 1.80
N VAL A 127 -3.46 -1.83 0.72
CA VAL A 127 -2.70 -1.78 -0.53
C VAL A 127 -3.66 -1.60 -1.71
N ALA A 128 -3.27 -0.78 -2.67
CA ALA A 128 -3.87 -0.71 -4.00
C ALA A 128 -2.79 -0.88 -5.07
N THR A 129 -3.14 -1.53 -6.17
CA THR A 129 -2.22 -1.80 -7.28
C THR A 129 -2.79 -1.23 -8.57
N ILE A 130 -2.03 -0.37 -9.24
CA ILE A 130 -2.38 0.20 -10.55
C ILE A 130 -1.47 -0.41 -11.60
N ARG A 131 -2.06 -0.95 -12.67
CA ARG A 131 -1.35 -1.52 -13.81
C ARG A 131 -1.63 -0.70 -15.06
N LEU A 132 -0.57 -0.37 -15.80
CA LEU A 132 -0.61 0.39 -17.05
C LEU A 132 0.22 -0.35 -18.08
N GLN A 133 -0.20 -0.31 -19.35
CA GLN A 133 0.60 -0.83 -20.46
C GLN A 133 1.24 0.32 -21.23
N ILE A 134 2.56 0.27 -21.36
CA ILE A 134 3.37 1.25 -22.10
C ILE A 134 3.99 0.57 -23.32
N GLU A 135 3.94 1.21 -24.47
CA GLU A 135 4.58 0.74 -25.70
C GLU A 135 5.72 1.68 -26.10
N ILE A 136 6.90 1.12 -26.34
CA ILE A 136 8.10 1.84 -26.77
C ILE A 136 8.42 1.40 -28.21
N LYS A 137 8.45 2.36 -29.14
CA LYS A 137 8.64 2.12 -30.59
C LYS A 137 9.82 2.87 -31.16
#